data_AF-A0A941Z1W6-F1
#
_entry.id   AF-A0A941Z1W6-F1
#
_cell.length_a   1.000
_cell.length_b   1.000
_cell.length_c   1.000
_cell.angle_alpha   90.00
_cell.angle_beta   90.00
_cell.angle_gamma   90.00
#
_symmetry.space_group_name_H-M   'P 1'
#
loop_
_entity.id
_entity.type
_entity.pdbx_description
1 polymer ?
#
loop_
_entity_poly.entity_id
_entity_poly.type
_entity_poly.pdbx_seq_one_letter_code
_entity_poly.pdbx_strand_id
1 'polypeptide(L)'
;MAIVIRPDGSDRYQPPPIAGDESGLDAAAREWIARAADLGRSRFAERAARHDRDASFPHDNFADLRAAGLLGLAVPRAHGGLGAGFATQALVTAEIARHCGSTALCLNMHLAACLWAGPVADGLDMSGAQRAEHEAHRAWHFQQIVQGGRLYAQPFSEGGAASAGRAPW
;
A
#
# COMPACT_ATOMS: atom_id res chain seq x y z
N MET A 1 -9.07 28.81 14.86
CA MET A 1 -9.35 28.10 13.60
C MET A 1 -8.97 29.06 12.47
N ALA A 2 -7.79 28.89 11.87
CA ALA A 2 -7.28 29.81 10.86
C ALA A 2 -7.69 29.32 9.46
N ILE A 3 -8.34 30.18 8.68
CA ILE A 3 -8.67 29.94 7.28
C ILE A 3 -7.44 30.33 6.46
N VAL A 4 -6.79 29.36 5.83
CA VAL A 4 -5.69 29.60 4.89
C VAL A 4 -6.28 29.89 3.52
N ILE A 5 -6.27 31.16 3.12
CA ILE A 5 -6.65 31.57 1.76
C ILE A 5 -5.45 31.27 0.84
N ARG A 6 -5.69 30.45 -0.19
CA ARG A 6 -4.67 30.04 -1.16
C ARG A 6 -4.61 30.99 -2.38
N PRO A 7 -3.49 30.99 -3.14
CA PRO A 7 -3.24 31.97 -4.21
C PRO A 7 -4.17 31.88 -5.43
N ASP A 8 -4.96 30.80 -5.58
CA ASP A 8 -5.80 30.54 -6.74
C ASP A 8 -7.23 31.12 -6.64
N GLY A 9 -7.58 31.72 -5.49
CA GLY A 9 -8.84 32.46 -5.32
C GLY A 9 -10.11 31.59 -5.33
N SER A 10 -10.00 30.26 -5.17
CA SER A 10 -11.17 29.39 -5.16
C SER A 10 -11.84 29.33 -3.78
N ASP A 11 -13.13 29.68 -3.71
CA ASP A 11 -13.96 29.66 -2.49
C ASP A 11 -14.56 28.27 -2.17
N ARG A 12 -14.14 27.23 -2.91
CA ARG A 12 -14.62 25.87 -2.65
C ARG A 12 -13.84 25.27 -1.48
N TYR A 13 -14.55 24.79 -0.47
CA TYR A 13 -13.98 23.90 0.54
C TYR A 13 -13.29 22.72 -0.16
N GLN A 14 -11.96 22.78 -0.24
CA GLN A 14 -11.15 21.61 -0.54
C GLN A 14 -10.91 20.91 0.79
N PRO A 15 -11.45 19.70 1.00
CA PRO A 15 -11.09 18.94 2.18
C PRO A 15 -9.56 18.78 2.21
N PRO A 16 -8.93 18.83 3.39
CA PRO A 16 -7.51 18.50 3.50
C PRO A 16 -7.30 17.14 2.84
N PRO A 17 -6.11 16.88 2.25
CA PRO A 17 -5.88 15.60 1.63
C PRO A 17 -6.18 14.52 2.66
N ILE A 18 -7.12 13.61 2.35
CA ILE A 18 -7.43 12.43 3.19
C ILE A 18 -6.15 11.68 3.55
N ALA A 19 -5.13 11.80 2.69
CA ALA A 19 -3.85 11.15 2.81
C ALA A 19 -2.89 11.87 3.81
N GLY A 20 -2.94 13.20 3.96
CA GLY A 20 -1.98 13.97 4.79
C GLY A 20 -1.26 15.07 4.00
N ASP A 21 -0.25 15.70 4.59
CA ASP A 21 0.52 16.77 3.92
C ASP A 21 1.66 16.19 3.06
N GLU A 22 1.64 16.51 1.76
CA GLU A 22 2.65 16.09 0.79
C GLU A 22 3.83 17.06 0.66
N SER A 23 3.79 18.22 1.33
CA SER A 23 4.77 19.30 1.17
C SER A 23 6.20 18.90 1.54
N GLY A 24 6.37 17.96 2.46
CA GLY A 24 7.66 17.42 2.90
C GLY A 24 8.18 16.21 2.13
N LEU A 25 7.46 15.73 1.10
CA LEU A 25 7.85 14.53 0.36
C LEU A 25 8.86 14.82 -0.75
N ASP A 26 9.56 13.79 -1.22
CA ASP A 26 10.37 13.91 -2.43
C ASP A 26 9.52 13.82 -3.71
N ALA A 27 10.15 14.04 -4.86
CA ALA A 27 9.47 14.02 -6.15
C ALA A 27 8.92 12.64 -6.52
N ALA A 28 9.61 11.55 -6.13
CA ALA A 28 9.19 10.19 -6.45
C ALA A 28 7.93 9.80 -5.65
N ALA A 29 7.87 10.17 -4.38
CA ALA A 29 6.70 9.97 -3.54
C ALA A 29 5.46 10.69 -4.10
N ARG A 30 5.60 11.96 -4.49
CA ARG A 30 4.51 12.71 -5.15
C ARG A 30 4.09 12.08 -6.47
N GLU A 31 5.04 11.57 -7.25
CA GLU A 31 4.74 10.87 -8.50
C GLU A 31 3.90 9.62 -8.26
N TRP A 32 4.26 8.78 -7.29
CA TRP A 32 3.51 7.56 -6.99
C TRP A 32 2.12 7.84 -6.44
N ILE A 33 1.96 8.89 -5.63
CA ILE A 33 0.65 9.38 -5.19
C ILE A 33 -0.17 9.84 -6.39
N ALA A 34 0.41 10.61 -7.31
CA ALA A 34 -0.28 11.04 -8.52
C ALA A 34 -0.72 9.87 -9.42
N ARG A 35 0.11 8.82 -9.56
CA ARG A 35 -0.26 7.59 -10.27
C ARG A 35 -1.45 6.88 -9.60
N ALA A 36 -1.44 6.77 -8.28
CA ALA A 36 -2.53 6.19 -7.50
C ALA A 36 -3.83 6.99 -7.66
N ALA A 37 -3.72 8.32 -7.68
CA ALA A 37 -4.82 9.24 -7.88
C ALA A 37 -5.46 9.10 -9.27
N ASP A 38 -4.61 8.96 -10.30
CA ASP A 38 -5.05 8.75 -11.67
C ASP A 38 -5.80 7.42 -11.84
N LEU A 39 -5.23 6.32 -11.36
CA LEU A 39 -5.90 5.01 -11.37
C LEU A 39 -7.22 5.03 -10.58
N GLY A 40 -7.21 5.69 -9.42
CA GLY A 40 -8.37 5.87 -8.56
C GLY A 40 -9.54 6.53 -9.29
N ARG A 41 -9.29 7.70 -9.88
CA ARG A 41 -10.32 8.46 -10.61
C ARG A 41 -10.75 7.81 -11.91
N SER A 42 -9.80 7.30 -12.70
CA SER A 42 -10.07 6.85 -14.07
C SER A 42 -10.57 5.40 -14.16
N ARG A 43 -10.29 4.56 -13.16
CA ARG A 43 -10.61 3.12 -13.22
C ARG A 43 -11.30 2.59 -11.96
N PHE A 44 -10.76 2.89 -10.77
CA PHE A 44 -11.18 2.17 -9.55
C PHE A 44 -12.54 2.62 -9.04
N ALA A 45 -12.83 3.93 -9.12
CA ALA A 45 -14.09 4.50 -8.64
C ALA A 45 -15.32 3.88 -9.33
N GLU A 46 -15.25 3.63 -10.65
CA GLU A 46 -16.34 3.01 -11.41
C GLU A 46 -16.62 1.57 -10.94
N ARG A 47 -15.57 0.82 -10.57
CA ARG A 47 -15.66 -0.60 -10.19
C ARG A 47 -15.99 -0.80 -8.72
N ALA A 48 -15.78 0.21 -7.87
CA ALA A 48 -15.83 0.08 -6.41
C ALA A 48 -17.19 -0.40 -5.90
N ALA A 49 -18.30 0.19 -6.37
CA ALA A 49 -19.65 -0.16 -5.92
C ALA A 49 -20.02 -1.61 -6.24
N ARG A 50 -19.53 -2.15 -7.36
CA ARG A 50 -19.70 -3.56 -7.72
C ARG A 50 -18.95 -4.47 -6.75
N HIS A 51 -17.68 -4.15 -6.46
CA HIS A 51 -16.87 -4.97 -5.57
C HIS A 51 -17.41 -5.01 -4.14
N ASP A 52 -17.93 -3.89 -3.65
CA ASP A 52 -18.59 -3.79 -2.36
C ASP A 52 -19.85 -4.66 -2.30
N ARG A 53 -20.79 -4.43 -3.24
CA ARG A 53 -22.07 -5.17 -3.30
C ARG A 53 -21.88 -6.67 -3.47
N ASP A 54 -20.97 -7.07 -4.35
CA ASP A 54 -20.82 -8.47 -4.76
C ASP A 54 -19.81 -9.23 -3.88
N ALA A 55 -19.19 -8.56 -2.88
CA ALA A 55 -18.11 -9.11 -2.06
C ALA A 55 -16.99 -9.76 -2.91
N SER A 56 -16.67 -9.14 -4.04
CA SER A 56 -15.74 -9.70 -5.03
C SER A 56 -14.33 -9.10 -4.90
N PHE A 57 -13.32 -9.92 -5.14
CA PHE A 57 -11.93 -9.45 -5.14
C PHE A 57 -11.67 -8.54 -6.36
N PRO A 58 -10.99 -7.39 -6.21
CA PRO A 58 -10.80 -6.41 -7.27
C PRO A 58 -9.65 -6.77 -8.22
N HIS A 59 -9.76 -7.92 -8.90
CA HIS A 59 -8.71 -8.45 -9.81
C HIS A 59 -8.26 -7.43 -10.86
N ASP A 60 -9.19 -6.72 -11.50
CA ASP A 60 -8.87 -5.72 -12.53
C ASP A 60 -8.05 -4.56 -11.96
N ASN A 61 -8.35 -4.12 -10.74
CA ASN A 61 -7.60 -3.05 -10.09
C ASN A 61 -6.18 -3.51 -9.75
N PHE A 62 -6.00 -4.77 -9.37
CA PHE A 62 -4.67 -5.34 -9.14
C PHE A 62 -3.86 -5.52 -10.42
N ALA A 63 -4.50 -5.81 -11.55
CA ALA A 63 -3.84 -5.78 -12.85
C ALA A 63 -3.36 -4.37 -13.21
N ASP A 64 -4.18 -3.35 -12.94
CA ASP A 64 -3.81 -1.94 -13.14
C ASP A 64 -2.64 -1.52 -12.21
N LEU A 65 -2.69 -1.90 -10.93
CA LEU A 65 -1.61 -1.65 -9.97
C LEU A 65 -0.30 -2.32 -10.38
N ARG A 66 -0.36 -3.53 -10.93
CA ARG A 66 0.80 -4.23 -11.50
C ARG A 66 1.38 -3.43 -12.66
N ALA A 67 0.55 -3.01 -13.60
CA ALA A 67 0.99 -2.25 -14.77
C ALA A 67 1.62 -0.89 -14.37
N ALA A 68 1.12 -0.26 -13.31
CA ALA A 68 1.67 0.98 -12.77
C ALA A 68 2.93 0.80 -11.89
N GLY A 69 3.33 -0.45 -11.63
CA GLY A 69 4.47 -0.80 -10.76
C GLY A 69 4.21 -0.65 -9.26
N LEU A 70 2.97 -0.34 -8.85
CA LEU A 70 2.62 -0.03 -7.46
C LEU A 70 2.56 -1.26 -6.54
N LEU A 71 2.56 -2.47 -7.09
CA LEU A 71 2.76 -3.68 -6.27
C LEU A 71 4.17 -3.73 -5.67
N GLY A 72 5.17 -3.26 -6.42
CA GLY A 72 6.56 -3.17 -5.96
C GLY A 72 6.86 -1.94 -5.10
N LEU A 73 5.84 -1.20 -4.63
CA LEU A 73 6.03 0.09 -3.95
C LEU A 73 6.93 -0.02 -2.72
N ALA A 74 6.69 -1.05 -1.89
CA ALA A 74 7.41 -1.33 -0.66
C ALA A 74 8.71 -2.13 -0.86
N VAL A 75 8.90 -2.72 -2.03
CA VAL A 75 10.04 -3.59 -2.29
C VAL A 75 11.30 -2.72 -2.38
N PRO A 76 12.40 -3.06 -1.67
CA PRO A 76 13.63 -2.27 -1.73
C PRO A 76 14.16 -2.14 -3.16
N ARG A 77 14.80 -0.99 -3.48
CA ARG A 77 15.36 -0.73 -4.81
C ARG A 77 16.40 -1.78 -5.23
N ALA A 78 17.18 -2.31 -4.28
CA ALA A 78 18.14 -3.39 -4.53
C ALA A 78 17.50 -4.69 -5.05
N HIS A 79 16.19 -4.85 -4.84
CA HIS A 79 15.39 -5.97 -5.35
C HIS A 79 14.49 -5.58 -6.54
N GLY A 80 14.72 -4.41 -7.14
CA GLY A 80 13.98 -3.93 -8.32
C GLY A 80 12.64 -3.27 -8.00
N GLY A 81 12.35 -2.98 -6.73
CA GLY A 81 11.16 -2.23 -6.33
C GLY A 81 11.34 -0.72 -6.33
N LEU A 82 10.30 -0.01 -5.89
CA LEU A 82 10.31 1.45 -5.80
C LEU A 82 10.98 1.96 -4.51
N GLY A 83 11.03 1.13 -3.46
CA GLY A 83 11.67 1.44 -2.18
C GLY A 83 11.02 2.61 -1.44
N ALA A 84 9.70 2.73 -1.51
CA ALA A 84 8.96 3.78 -0.79
C ALA A 84 9.05 3.58 0.73
N GLY A 85 9.25 4.67 1.46
CA GLY A 85 9.14 4.68 2.92
C GLY A 85 7.69 4.62 3.39
N PHE A 86 7.49 4.32 4.68
CA PHE A 86 6.17 4.08 5.27
C PHE A 86 5.17 5.21 5.05
N ALA A 87 5.60 6.47 5.22
CA ALA A 87 4.72 7.63 4.99
C ALA A 87 4.17 7.66 3.55
N THR A 88 5.03 7.41 2.56
CA THR A 88 4.62 7.37 1.16
C THR A 88 3.70 6.19 0.86
N GLN A 89 3.95 5.02 1.44
CA GLN A 89 3.08 3.84 1.31
C GLN A 89 1.68 4.12 1.88
N ALA A 90 1.61 4.76 3.05
CA ALA A 90 0.37 5.15 3.69
C ALA A 90 -0.41 6.14 2.81
N LEU A 91 0.27 7.15 2.25
CA LEU A 91 -0.34 8.14 1.37
C LEU A 91 -0.88 7.54 0.07
N VAL A 92 -0.12 6.68 -0.60
CA VAL A 92 -0.58 5.97 -1.81
C VAL A 92 -1.80 5.10 -1.49
N THR A 93 -1.77 4.39 -0.36
CA THR A 93 -2.89 3.54 0.06
C THR A 93 -4.14 4.38 0.38
N ALA A 94 -3.97 5.49 1.10
CA ALA A 94 -5.06 6.42 1.42
C ALA A 94 -5.65 7.07 0.17
N GLU A 95 -4.81 7.42 -0.81
CA GLU A 95 -5.23 7.91 -2.11
C GLU A 95 -6.12 6.90 -2.83
N ILE A 96 -5.70 5.63 -2.90
CA ILE A 96 -6.51 4.54 -3.47
C ILE A 96 -7.82 4.35 -2.69
N ALA A 97 -7.77 4.45 -1.36
CA ALA A 97 -8.92 4.24 -0.49
C ALA A 97 -10.04 5.26 -0.73
N ARG A 98 -9.72 6.47 -1.20
CA ARG A 98 -10.71 7.47 -1.61
C ARG A 98 -11.60 6.99 -2.75
N HIS A 99 -11.11 6.07 -3.56
CA HIS A 99 -11.80 5.58 -4.75
C HIS A 99 -12.30 4.14 -4.61
N CYS A 100 -11.54 3.27 -3.95
CA CYS A 100 -11.93 1.88 -3.69
C CYS A 100 -11.27 1.33 -2.42
N GLY A 101 -12.05 1.29 -1.32
CA GLY A 101 -11.59 0.80 -0.02
C GLY A 101 -11.08 -0.65 -0.06
N SER A 102 -11.77 -1.56 -0.77
CA SER A 102 -11.35 -2.96 -0.90
C SER A 102 -9.98 -3.10 -1.57
N THR A 103 -9.71 -2.30 -2.61
CA THR A 103 -8.40 -2.30 -3.28
C THR A 103 -7.31 -1.79 -2.36
N ALA A 104 -7.58 -0.69 -1.64
CA ALA A 104 -6.63 -0.12 -0.70
C ALA A 104 -6.28 -1.08 0.44
N LEU A 105 -7.29 -1.74 1.03
CA LEU A 105 -7.07 -2.72 2.09
C LEU A 105 -6.20 -3.89 1.62
N CYS A 106 -6.54 -4.48 0.47
CA CYS A 106 -5.76 -5.59 -0.09
C CYS A 106 -4.32 -5.16 -0.43
N LEU A 107 -4.14 -3.95 -0.99
CA LEU A 107 -2.81 -3.43 -1.28
C LEU A 107 -2.01 -3.21 0.02
N ASN A 108 -2.62 -2.64 1.05
CA ASN A 108 -1.97 -2.45 2.35
C ASN A 108 -1.44 -3.76 2.92
N MET A 109 -2.24 -4.84 2.87
CA MET A 109 -1.78 -6.16 3.31
C MET A 109 -0.59 -6.66 2.49
N HIS A 110 -0.60 -6.44 1.17
CA HIS A 110 0.52 -6.79 0.32
C HIS A 110 1.81 -6.00 0.64
N LEU A 111 1.68 -4.67 0.81
CA LEU A 111 2.81 -3.80 1.15
C LEU A 111 3.38 -4.10 2.54
N ALA A 112 2.52 -4.46 3.49
CA ALA A 112 2.94 -4.87 4.83
C ALA A 112 3.86 -6.11 4.78
N ALA A 113 3.56 -7.10 3.94
CA ALA A 113 4.42 -8.28 3.76
C ALA A 113 5.86 -7.88 3.38
N CYS A 114 5.99 -6.88 2.50
CA CYS A 114 7.29 -6.38 2.08
C CYS A 114 8.02 -5.63 3.19
N LEU A 115 7.28 -4.87 4.01
CA LEU A 115 7.82 -4.18 5.18
C LEU A 115 8.38 -5.19 6.20
N TRP A 116 7.65 -6.28 6.47
CA TRP A 116 8.07 -7.34 7.39
C TRP A 116 9.35 -8.03 6.92
N ALA A 117 9.40 -8.46 5.65
CA ALA A 117 10.57 -9.13 5.06
C ALA A 117 11.76 -8.19 4.74
N GLY A 118 11.53 -6.88 4.80
CA GLY A 118 12.53 -5.85 4.54
C GLY A 118 12.92 -5.12 5.82
N PRO A 119 12.60 -3.81 5.96
CA PRO A 119 13.11 -2.97 7.05
C PRO A 119 12.88 -3.51 8.47
N VAL A 120 11.78 -4.23 8.72
CA VAL A 120 11.53 -4.80 10.05
C VAL A 120 12.52 -5.93 10.34
N ALA A 121 12.69 -6.87 9.40
CA ALA A 121 13.65 -7.95 9.54
C ALA A 121 15.12 -7.49 9.49
N ASP A 122 15.40 -6.37 8.83
CA ASP A 122 16.72 -5.73 8.84
C ASP A 122 17.11 -5.21 10.23
N GLY A 123 16.13 -4.81 11.04
CA GLY A 123 16.33 -4.37 12.43
C GLY A 123 16.51 -5.50 13.45
N LEU A 124 16.36 -6.77 13.05
CA LEU A 124 16.49 -7.92 13.95
C LEU A 124 17.95 -8.36 14.07
N ASP A 125 18.37 -8.76 15.28
CA ASP A 125 19.65 -9.42 15.47
C ASP A 125 19.60 -10.84 14.88
N MET A 126 20.50 -11.14 13.96
CA MET A 126 20.59 -12.42 13.26
C MET A 126 22.05 -12.80 13.11
N SER A 127 22.35 -14.08 13.34
CA SER A 127 23.64 -14.65 12.94
C SER A 127 23.84 -14.50 11.43
N GLY A 128 25.11 -14.55 10.99
CA GLY A 128 25.42 -14.49 9.55
C GLY A 128 24.70 -15.57 8.72
N ALA A 129 24.52 -16.77 9.28
CA ALA A 129 23.80 -17.85 8.63
C ALA A 129 22.29 -17.54 8.48
N GLN A 130 21.64 -17.07 9.55
CA GLN A 130 20.22 -16.66 9.50
C GLN A 130 20.02 -15.49 8.53
N ARG A 131 20.95 -14.53 8.50
CA ARG A 131 20.87 -13.40 7.59
C ARG A 131 20.98 -13.83 6.12
N ALA A 132 21.89 -14.77 5.82
CA ALA A 132 22.05 -15.30 4.47
C ALA A 132 20.82 -16.09 4.00
N GLU A 133 20.24 -16.91 4.88
CA GLU A 133 19.00 -17.65 4.59
C GLU A 133 17.82 -16.69 4.36
N HIS A 134 17.65 -15.70 5.24
CA HIS A 134 16.63 -14.67 5.10
C HIS A 134 16.77 -13.90 3.78
N GLU A 135 17.99 -13.52 3.42
CA GLU A 135 18.30 -12.83 2.16
C GLU A 135 17.86 -13.66 0.95
N ALA A 136 18.20 -14.96 0.92
CA ALA A 136 17.81 -15.86 -0.16
C ALA A 136 16.28 -15.94 -0.31
N HIS A 137 15.54 -16.08 0.79
CA HIS A 137 14.08 -16.15 0.76
C HIS A 137 13.44 -14.83 0.34
N ARG A 138 13.82 -13.70 0.94
CA ARG A 138 13.21 -12.41 0.61
C ARG A 138 13.50 -11.99 -0.82
N ALA A 139 14.70 -12.24 -1.33
CA ALA A 139 15.06 -11.91 -2.71
C ALA A 139 14.16 -12.65 -3.71
N TRP A 140 13.90 -13.94 -3.46
CA TRP A 140 12.95 -14.70 -4.27
C TRP A 140 11.54 -14.11 -4.19
N HIS A 141 11.04 -13.83 -2.98
CA HIS A 141 9.71 -13.26 -2.80
C HIS A 141 9.56 -11.92 -3.52
N PHE A 142 10.52 -11.01 -3.36
CA PHE A 142 10.53 -9.70 -4.01
C PHE A 142 10.59 -9.80 -5.53
N GLN A 143 11.39 -10.72 -6.10
CA GLN A 143 11.38 -10.97 -7.54
C GLN A 143 10.00 -11.44 -8.03
N GLN A 144 9.32 -12.31 -7.27
CA GLN A 144 7.97 -12.73 -7.63
C GLN A 144 6.94 -11.59 -7.61
N ILE A 145 7.14 -10.57 -6.77
CA ILE A 145 6.31 -9.37 -6.75
C ILE A 145 6.61 -8.51 -7.98
N VAL A 146 7.88 -8.14 -8.15
CA VAL A 146 8.31 -7.18 -9.18
C VAL A 146 8.12 -7.72 -10.60
N GLN A 147 8.46 -8.99 -10.84
CA GLN A 147 8.41 -9.60 -12.17
C GLN A 147 7.17 -10.47 -12.35
N GLY A 148 6.85 -11.28 -11.34
CA GLY A 148 5.75 -12.24 -11.38
C GLY A 148 4.37 -11.60 -11.19
N GLY A 149 4.30 -10.42 -10.58
CA GLY A 149 3.05 -9.77 -10.17
C GLY A 149 2.32 -10.55 -9.07
N ARG A 150 3.03 -11.30 -8.23
CA ARG A 150 2.44 -12.06 -7.12
C ARG A 150 2.02 -11.15 -5.98
N LEU A 151 0.87 -11.46 -5.39
CA LEU A 151 0.37 -10.83 -4.17
C LEU A 151 0.71 -11.69 -2.97
N TYR A 152 0.91 -11.02 -1.84
CA TYR A 152 1.25 -11.65 -0.57
C TYR A 152 0.24 -11.17 0.47
N ALA A 153 -0.14 -12.08 1.37
CA ALA A 153 -0.99 -11.81 2.50
C ALA A 153 -0.34 -12.42 3.76
N GLN A 154 -0.72 -11.94 4.93
CA GLN A 154 -0.25 -12.48 6.20
C GLN A 154 -1.46 -12.99 7.01
N PRO A 155 -1.69 -14.31 7.07
CA PRO A 155 -2.75 -14.87 7.90
C PRO A 155 -2.24 -15.01 9.35
N PHE A 156 -2.34 -13.93 10.13
CA PHE A 156 -2.01 -13.95 11.56
C PHE A 156 -3.21 -14.33 12.44
N SER A 157 -4.40 -13.92 12.02
CA SER A 157 -5.61 -14.08 12.84
C SER A 157 -6.07 -15.53 12.87
N GLU A 158 -6.25 -16.04 14.08
CA GLU A 158 -6.84 -17.37 14.34
C GLU A 158 -8.23 -17.22 14.94
N GLY A 159 -9.12 -18.15 14.60
CA GLY A 159 -10.49 -18.18 15.15
C GLY A 159 -10.49 -18.55 16.63
N GLY A 160 -11.25 -17.81 17.44
CA GLY A 160 -11.37 -18.04 18.87
C GLY A 160 -12.41 -17.15 19.53
N ALA A 161 -12.89 -17.53 20.72
CA ALA A 161 -13.86 -16.74 21.47
C ALA A 161 -13.33 -15.33 21.79
N ALA A 162 -12.02 -15.21 22.03
CA ALA A 162 -11.33 -13.93 22.22
C ALA A 162 -11.26 -13.10 20.94
N SER A 163 -10.87 -13.69 19.82
CA SER A 163 -10.80 -13.03 18.51
C SER A 163 -12.16 -12.51 18.04
N ALA A 164 -13.24 -13.17 18.46
CA ALA A 164 -14.62 -12.77 18.18
C ALA A 164 -15.20 -11.77 19.20
N GLY A 165 -14.41 -11.32 20.19
CA GLY A 165 -14.88 -10.42 21.25
C GLY A 165 -15.93 -11.03 22.20
N ARG A 166 -16.06 -12.37 22.21
CA ARG A 166 -17.04 -13.11 23.05
C ARG A 166 -16.46 -13.56 24.39
N ALA A 167 -15.16 -13.40 24.61
CA ALA A 167 -14.48 -13.62 25.89
C ALA A 167 -13.25 -12.71 25.99
N PRO A 168 -12.84 -12.28 27.19
CA PRO A 168 -11.52 -11.70 27.39
C PRO A 168 -10.48 -12.84 27.40
N TRP A 169 -9.68 -12.92 26.32
CA TRP A 169 -8.53 -13.81 26.08
C TRP A 169 -8.74 -15.33 26.22
#